data_AF-A0A3C0YTJ1-F1
#
_entry.id   AF-A0A3C0YTJ1-F1
#
_cell.length_a   1.000
_cell.length_b   1.000
_cell.length_c   1.000
_cell.angle_alpha   90.00
_cell.angle_beta   90.00
_cell.angle_gamma   90.00
#
_symmetry.space_group_name_H-M   'P 1'
#
loop_
_entity.id
_entity.type
_entity.pdbx_description
1 polymer ?
#
loop_
_entity_poly.entity_id
_entity_poly.type
_entity_poly.pdbx_seq_one_letter_code
_entity_poly.pdbx_strand_id
1 'polypeptide(L)'
;MRKFVRGLFIGSLILFVSGSVFATQLVLYSTSGVISGSGNYEWWYGCGPTSAAMLLSWYDRNGYSNLIPGGDADASTFGNSITNVNSAIASIGHIRDFYSGLSCDAGYKKSGDDTKDTVHNFDCLADYMGTSQDAYDNKNGSTTEWFLSNNTPLSFGKIYSLGSQYYDSSGMYGIYEYILSRGYQVAELYNQCIYGYKGISA
;
A
#
# COMPACT_ATOMS: atom_id res chain seq x y z
N MET A 1 7.48 -12.82 9.48
CA MET A 1 8.35 -11.83 10.17
C MET A 1 9.22 -11.15 9.13
N ARG A 2 8.92 -9.89 8.79
CA ARG A 2 9.61 -9.09 7.76
C ARG A 2 11.07 -8.88 8.17
N LYS A 3 11.98 -9.74 7.71
CA LYS A 3 13.42 -9.59 7.97
C LYS A 3 14.10 -9.13 6.69
N PHE A 4 14.12 -7.82 6.44
CA PHE A 4 15.02 -7.25 5.44
C PHE A 4 16.40 -6.97 6.05
N VAL A 5 17.41 -7.56 5.41
CA VAL A 5 18.83 -7.36 5.67
C VAL A 5 19.20 -5.92 5.32
N ARG A 6 19.68 -5.15 6.30
CA ARG A 6 20.04 -3.73 6.15
C ARG A 6 21.41 -3.61 5.48
N GLY A 7 21.41 -3.28 4.19
CA GLY A 7 22.61 -2.84 3.45
C GLY A 7 22.95 -1.39 3.78
N LEU A 8 24.10 -1.20 4.42
CA LEU A 8 24.73 0.08 4.69
C LEU A 8 25.20 0.74 3.37
N PHE A 9 24.64 1.90 2.99
CA PHE A 9 25.21 2.73 1.93
C PHE A 9 25.82 4.01 2.51
N ILE A 10 27.13 4.11 2.36
CA ILE A 10 27.99 5.23 2.75
C ILE A 10 28.12 6.17 1.55
N GLY A 11 27.89 7.47 1.79
CA GLY A 11 28.61 8.56 1.15
C GLY A 11 28.11 9.06 -0.21
N SER A 12 27.58 10.29 -0.24
CA SER A 12 28.31 11.45 -0.78
C SER A 12 27.49 12.74 -0.60
N LEU A 13 28.08 13.68 0.12
CA LEU A 13 27.60 15.05 0.32
C LEU A 13 27.81 15.84 -0.97
N ILE A 14 26.73 16.25 -1.64
CA ILE A 14 26.77 17.25 -2.72
C ILE A 14 26.01 18.48 -2.22
N LEU A 15 26.75 19.56 -1.96
CA LEU A 15 26.21 20.90 -1.70
C LEU A 15 25.65 21.48 -3.00
N PHE A 16 24.39 21.90 -2.99
CA PHE A 16 23.89 22.93 -3.90
C PHE A 16 23.40 24.13 -3.07
N VAL A 17 23.92 25.31 -3.39
CA VAL A 17 23.62 26.58 -2.74
C VAL A 17 22.50 27.31 -3.48
N SER A 18 21.56 27.80 -2.67
CA SER A 18 20.65 28.94 -2.82
C SER A 18 19.57 28.95 -3.91
N GLY A 19 18.33 29.06 -3.42
CA GLY A 19 17.17 29.53 -4.16
C GLY A 19 15.94 29.60 -3.26
N SER A 20 15.93 30.53 -2.30
CA SER A 20 14.74 30.77 -1.45
C SER A 20 13.65 31.44 -2.28
N VAL A 21 12.63 30.67 -2.70
CA VAL A 21 11.39 31.24 -3.23
C VAL A 21 10.29 30.96 -2.20
N PHE A 22 9.89 32.00 -1.48
CA PHE A 22 8.66 31.99 -0.69
C PHE A 22 7.48 31.98 -1.65
N ALA A 23 6.83 30.83 -1.81
CA ALA A 23 5.51 30.76 -2.43
C ALA A 23 4.45 30.78 -1.33
N THR A 24 4.04 31.98 -0.90
CA THR A 24 2.76 32.15 -0.20
C THR A 24 1.64 32.24 -1.23
N GLN A 25 1.00 31.11 -1.51
CA GLN A 25 -0.38 31.10 -1.99
C GLN A 25 -1.10 29.90 -1.39
N LEU A 26 -2.06 30.19 -0.53
CA LEU A 26 -3.03 29.21 -0.05
C LEU A 26 -3.96 28.93 -1.24
N VAL A 27 -3.58 27.96 -2.09
CA VAL A 27 -4.46 27.50 -3.17
C VAL A 27 -5.60 26.73 -2.51
N LEU A 28 -6.80 27.30 -2.59
CA LEU A 28 -8.03 26.57 -2.37
C LEU A 28 -8.07 25.41 -3.37
N TYR A 29 -7.75 24.19 -2.93
CA TYR A 29 -7.98 23.00 -3.72
C TYR A 29 -9.49 22.84 -3.91
N SER A 30 -9.93 22.83 -5.18
CA SER A 30 -11.25 22.34 -5.56
C SER A 30 -11.41 20.91 -5.02
N THR A 31 -12.35 20.71 -4.11
CA THR A 31 -12.70 19.41 -3.53
C THR A 31 -13.60 18.59 -4.47
N SER A 32 -13.24 18.54 -5.75
CA SER A 32 -13.84 17.64 -6.73
C SER A 32 -12.90 17.52 -7.92
N GLY A 33 -12.16 16.42 -7.98
CA GLY A 33 -11.31 16.04 -9.09
C GLY A 33 -11.30 14.52 -9.17
N VAL A 34 -11.81 13.98 -10.28
CA VAL A 34 -11.62 12.56 -10.58
C VAL A 34 -10.21 12.44 -11.17
N ILE A 35 -9.42 11.51 -10.65
CA ILE A 35 -8.14 11.15 -11.25
C ILE A 35 -8.46 10.41 -12.57
N SER A 36 -8.40 11.14 -13.68
CA SER A 36 -8.72 10.58 -15.00
C SER A 36 -7.76 9.45 -15.34
N GLY A 37 -8.32 8.33 -15.83
CA GLY A 37 -7.56 7.13 -16.16
C GLY A 37 -7.03 6.35 -14.96
N SER A 38 -7.61 6.53 -13.76
CA SER A 38 -7.32 5.64 -12.63
C SER A 38 -7.73 4.19 -12.95
N GLY A 39 -7.05 3.23 -12.33
CA GLY A 39 -7.43 1.82 -12.47
C GLY A 39 -8.84 1.57 -11.95
N ASN A 40 -9.64 0.77 -12.66
CA ASN A 40 -10.96 0.34 -12.21
C ASN A 40 -10.96 -1.17 -11.93
N TYR A 41 -10.69 -1.54 -10.68
CA TYR A 41 -10.43 -2.93 -10.31
C TYR A 41 -11.56 -3.55 -9.49
N GLU A 42 -11.92 -4.77 -9.86
CA GLU A 42 -12.76 -5.64 -9.06
C GLU A 42 -12.03 -6.01 -7.76
N TRP A 43 -12.80 -6.24 -6.69
CA TRP A 43 -12.23 -6.61 -5.40
C TRP A 43 -11.40 -7.90 -5.52
N TRP A 44 -10.13 -7.83 -5.11
CA TRP A 44 -9.20 -8.96 -5.23
C TRP A 44 -8.49 -9.24 -3.91
N TYR A 45 -9.03 -10.18 -3.13
CA TYR A 45 -8.48 -10.68 -1.85
C TYR A 45 -8.21 -9.62 -0.76
N GLY A 46 -8.69 -8.39 -0.93
CA GLY A 46 -8.63 -7.34 0.09
C GLY A 46 -8.92 -5.96 -0.49
N CYS A 47 -9.73 -5.16 0.21
CA CYS A 47 -10.08 -3.82 -0.27
C CYS A 47 -8.88 -2.86 -0.22
N GLY A 48 -8.07 -2.94 0.84
CA GLY A 48 -6.84 -2.16 1.01
C GLY A 48 -5.88 -2.29 -0.17
N PRO A 49 -5.33 -3.49 -0.45
CA PRO A 49 -4.39 -3.67 -1.56
C PRO A 49 -5.04 -3.43 -2.93
N THR A 50 -6.33 -3.74 -3.12
CA THR A 50 -7.05 -3.39 -4.36
C THR A 50 -7.08 -1.89 -4.58
N SER A 51 -7.40 -1.11 -3.54
CA SER A 51 -7.49 0.36 -3.63
C SER A 51 -6.11 1.00 -3.80
N ALA A 52 -5.09 0.47 -3.11
CA ALA A 52 -3.71 0.87 -3.30
C ALA A 52 -3.25 0.64 -4.74
N ALA A 53 -3.60 -0.51 -5.34
CA ALA A 53 -3.28 -0.81 -6.73
C ALA A 53 -3.96 0.16 -7.70
N MET A 54 -5.21 0.58 -7.46
CA MET A 54 -5.88 1.58 -8.31
C MET A 54 -5.06 2.88 -8.41
N LEU A 55 -4.47 3.32 -7.30
CA LEU A 55 -3.60 4.51 -7.25
C LEU A 55 -2.24 4.24 -7.88
N LEU A 56 -1.56 3.16 -7.49
CA LEU A 56 -0.22 2.85 -7.98
C LEU A 56 -0.20 2.55 -9.48
N SER A 57 -1.25 1.93 -10.01
CA SER A 57 -1.41 1.70 -11.44
C SER A 57 -1.56 2.98 -12.24
N TRP A 58 -2.15 4.03 -11.64
CA TRP A 58 -2.17 5.34 -12.28
C TRP A 58 -0.76 5.91 -12.38
N TYR A 59 0.03 5.84 -11.31
CA TYR A 59 1.43 6.27 -11.33
C TYR A 59 2.28 5.43 -12.31
N ASP A 60 2.05 4.13 -12.36
CA ASP A 60 2.72 3.19 -13.28
C ASP A 60 2.57 3.64 -14.74
N ARG A 61 1.34 4.01 -15.14
CA ARG A 61 1.03 4.54 -16.47
C ARG A 61 1.45 6.01 -16.69
N ASN A 62 1.86 6.73 -15.64
CA ASN A 62 2.16 8.16 -15.68
C ASN A 62 3.59 8.48 -15.23
N GLY A 63 4.55 7.65 -15.63
CA GLY A 63 5.98 7.95 -15.50
C GLY A 63 6.69 7.25 -14.34
N TYR A 64 5.98 6.41 -13.57
CA TYR A 64 6.56 5.58 -12.50
C TYR A 64 6.42 4.09 -12.82
N SER A 65 6.95 3.66 -13.97
CA SER A 65 6.91 2.27 -14.45
C SER A 65 7.39 1.25 -13.43
N ASN A 66 6.90 0.00 -13.50
CA ASN A 66 7.26 -1.10 -12.59
C ASN A 66 6.71 -0.95 -11.16
N LEU A 67 5.76 -0.03 -10.94
CA LEU A 67 4.92 -0.06 -9.75
C LEU A 67 3.90 -1.21 -9.83
N ILE A 68 3.48 -1.61 -11.02
CA ILE A 68 2.77 -2.86 -11.28
C ILE A 68 3.68 -3.75 -12.13
N PRO A 69 4.24 -4.85 -11.56
CA PRO A 69 5.14 -5.72 -12.31
C PRO A 69 4.42 -6.46 -13.46
N GLY A 70 5.15 -6.76 -14.53
CA GLY A 70 4.65 -7.55 -15.66
C GLY A 70 4.31 -6.74 -16.92
N GLY A 71 4.52 -5.43 -16.91
CA GLY A 71 4.26 -4.52 -18.04
C GLY A 71 3.43 -3.32 -17.59
N ASP A 72 2.81 -2.63 -18.54
CA ASP A 72 1.90 -1.53 -18.23
C ASP A 72 0.72 -2.04 -17.37
N ALA A 73 0.39 -1.31 -16.31
CA ALA A 73 -0.74 -1.65 -15.46
C ALA A 73 -2.07 -1.67 -16.22
N ASP A 74 -2.82 -2.78 -16.12
CA ASP A 74 -4.14 -2.96 -16.71
C ASP A 74 -5.09 -1.80 -16.34
N ALA A 75 -5.92 -1.33 -17.27
CA ALA A 75 -6.88 -0.25 -16.98
C ALA A 75 -8.07 -0.73 -16.13
N SER A 76 -8.42 -2.02 -16.24
CA SER A 76 -9.57 -2.64 -15.55
C SER A 76 -9.33 -4.13 -15.33
N THR A 77 -9.87 -4.69 -14.25
CA THR A 77 -9.84 -6.14 -13.98
C THR A 77 -11.21 -6.81 -14.08
N PHE A 78 -12.28 -6.04 -14.30
CA PHE A 78 -13.64 -6.59 -14.42
C PHE A 78 -13.74 -7.61 -15.55
N GLY A 79 -14.19 -8.82 -15.22
CA GLY A 79 -14.32 -9.92 -16.18
C GLY A 79 -12.99 -10.57 -16.60
N ASN A 80 -11.87 -10.19 -15.99
CA ASN A 80 -10.57 -10.84 -16.20
C ASN A 80 -9.78 -10.97 -14.89
N SER A 81 -9.73 -12.20 -14.36
CA SER A 81 -8.95 -12.51 -13.16
C SER A 81 -7.45 -12.65 -13.41
N ILE A 82 -7.00 -12.76 -14.66
CA ILE A 82 -5.60 -12.93 -15.04
C ILE A 82 -5.06 -11.61 -15.59
N THR A 83 -4.54 -10.79 -14.68
CA THR A 83 -3.97 -9.46 -14.99
C THR A 83 -2.68 -9.25 -14.21
N ASN A 84 -1.84 -8.34 -14.70
CA ASN A 84 -0.64 -7.90 -13.97
C ASN A 84 -1.06 -7.26 -12.64
N VAL A 85 -2.14 -6.47 -12.68
CA VAL A 85 -2.72 -5.81 -11.50
C VAL A 85 -3.18 -6.82 -10.45
N ASN A 86 -3.90 -7.88 -10.80
CA ASN A 86 -4.35 -8.86 -9.80
C ASN A 86 -3.15 -9.56 -9.14
N SER A 87 -2.12 -9.87 -9.93
CA SER A 87 -0.87 -10.45 -9.40
C SER A 87 -0.14 -9.48 -8.46
N ALA A 88 -0.19 -8.18 -8.75
CA ALA A 88 0.37 -7.13 -7.90
C ALA A 88 -0.49 -6.83 -6.66
N ILE A 89 -1.81 -7.00 -6.72
CA ILE A 89 -2.72 -6.85 -5.57
C ILE A 89 -2.48 -8.01 -4.59
N ALA A 90 -2.70 -9.24 -5.05
CA ALA A 90 -2.52 -10.46 -4.27
C ALA A 90 -2.00 -11.57 -5.20
N SER A 91 -0.74 -11.93 -5.02
CA SER A 91 -0.09 -12.98 -5.80
C SER A 91 -0.65 -14.37 -5.47
N ILE A 92 -0.37 -15.35 -6.32
CA ILE A 92 -0.70 -16.75 -6.03
C ILE A 92 -0.01 -17.22 -4.74
N GLY A 93 1.20 -16.71 -4.47
CA GLY A 93 1.92 -16.96 -3.21
C GLY A 93 1.12 -16.46 -2.02
N HIS A 94 0.67 -15.21 -2.06
CA HIS A 94 -0.16 -14.61 -1.02
C HIS A 94 -1.45 -15.39 -0.78
N ILE A 95 -2.18 -15.70 -1.85
CA ILE A 95 -3.47 -16.41 -1.77
C ILE A 95 -3.30 -17.80 -1.15
N ARG A 96 -2.23 -18.51 -1.51
CA ARG A 96 -1.93 -19.83 -0.93
C ARG A 96 -1.55 -19.72 0.54
N ASP A 97 -0.67 -18.78 0.87
CA ASP A 97 -0.04 -18.71 2.18
C ASP A 97 -0.96 -18.09 3.24
N PHE A 98 -1.76 -17.09 2.88
CA PHE A 98 -2.55 -16.26 3.81
C PHE A 98 -4.06 -16.22 3.54
N TYR A 99 -4.54 -16.87 2.48
CA TYR A 99 -5.98 -16.98 2.18
C TYR A 99 -6.44 -18.43 2.00
N SER A 100 -5.53 -19.38 2.23
CA SER A 100 -5.70 -20.84 2.09
C SER A 100 -6.16 -21.33 0.71
N GLY A 101 -5.85 -20.61 -0.37
CA GLY A 101 -6.18 -21.03 -1.75
C GLY A 101 -7.68 -21.03 -2.08
N LEU A 102 -8.52 -20.50 -1.18
CA LEU A 102 -9.95 -20.33 -1.42
C LEU A 102 -10.18 -19.25 -2.47
N SER A 103 -11.35 -19.27 -3.13
CA SER A 103 -11.74 -18.13 -3.95
C SER A 103 -11.86 -16.87 -3.10
N CYS A 104 -11.75 -15.72 -3.75
CA CYS A 104 -11.85 -14.41 -3.12
C CYS A 104 -13.14 -14.27 -2.26
N ASP A 105 -14.26 -14.87 -2.66
CA ASP A 105 -15.50 -14.88 -1.87
C ASP A 105 -15.53 -15.95 -0.76
N ALA A 106 -15.01 -17.16 -1.04
CA ALA A 106 -15.19 -18.32 -0.17
C ALA A 106 -14.39 -18.26 1.13
N GLY A 107 -13.29 -17.50 1.16
CA GLY A 107 -12.44 -17.34 2.33
C GLY A 107 -12.69 -16.08 3.15
N TYR A 108 -13.57 -15.18 2.72
CA TYR A 108 -13.69 -13.84 3.31
C TYR A 108 -14.02 -13.85 4.80
N LYS A 109 -13.30 -13.04 5.58
CA LYS A 109 -13.38 -12.91 7.06
C LYS A 109 -13.00 -14.18 7.84
N LYS A 110 -12.46 -15.21 7.21
CA LYS A 110 -11.85 -16.35 7.90
C LYS A 110 -10.51 -15.94 8.54
N SER A 111 -10.09 -16.71 9.54
CA SER A 111 -8.84 -16.53 10.28
C SER A 111 -8.40 -17.89 10.83
N GLY A 112 -7.14 -18.01 11.21
CA GLY A 112 -6.51 -19.25 11.63
C GLY A 112 -6.18 -20.18 10.46
N ASP A 113 -6.08 -19.64 9.25
CA ASP A 113 -5.85 -20.36 8.00
C ASP A 113 -4.58 -19.99 7.26
N ASP A 114 -3.75 -19.13 7.86
CA ASP A 114 -2.36 -18.95 7.46
C ASP A 114 -1.62 -20.30 7.45
N THR A 115 -0.83 -20.50 6.39
CA THR A 115 0.08 -21.63 6.29
C THR A 115 1.13 -21.53 7.38
N LYS A 116 1.25 -22.59 8.20
CA LYS A 116 2.20 -22.64 9.33
C LYS A 116 3.66 -22.89 8.91
N ASP A 117 3.87 -23.22 7.64
CA ASP A 117 5.16 -23.60 7.05
C ASP A 117 5.89 -22.39 6.39
N THR A 118 6.72 -22.67 5.39
CA THR A 118 7.51 -21.66 4.66
C THR A 118 6.60 -20.77 3.82
N VAL A 119 6.47 -19.52 4.23
CA VAL A 119 5.83 -18.44 3.46
C VAL A 119 6.76 -18.03 2.30
N HIS A 120 6.17 -17.70 1.15
CA HIS A 120 6.88 -17.14 0.01
C HIS A 120 7.51 -15.77 0.34
N ASN A 121 8.43 -15.33 -0.52
CA ASN A 121 8.98 -13.98 -0.43
C ASN A 121 7.92 -12.98 -0.84
N PHE A 122 7.79 -11.89 -0.10
CA PHE A 122 6.80 -10.85 -0.35
C PHE A 122 6.97 -10.26 -1.75
N ASP A 123 5.95 -10.38 -2.58
CA ASP A 123 6.00 -9.96 -3.98
C ASP A 123 4.78 -9.15 -4.44
N CYS A 124 3.71 -9.07 -3.62
CA CYS A 124 2.51 -8.29 -3.92
C CYS A 124 2.11 -7.32 -2.80
N LEU A 125 1.24 -6.36 -3.10
CA LEU A 125 0.73 -5.36 -2.15
C LEU A 125 0.15 -5.99 -0.89
N ALA A 126 -0.66 -7.03 -1.02
CA ALA A 126 -1.28 -7.71 0.11
C ALA A 126 -0.24 -8.27 1.11
N ASP A 127 0.93 -8.72 0.65
CA ASP A 127 2.01 -9.16 1.53
C ASP A 127 2.57 -8.00 2.35
N TYR A 128 2.98 -6.93 1.66
CA TYR A 128 3.56 -5.77 2.31
C TYR A 128 2.54 -5.03 3.17
N MET A 129 1.26 -5.01 2.81
CA MET A 129 0.21 -4.38 3.61
C MET A 129 -0.24 -5.24 4.80
N GLY A 130 0.22 -6.49 4.90
CA GLY A 130 -0.19 -7.41 5.96
C GLY A 130 -1.63 -7.90 5.80
N THR A 131 -2.20 -7.78 4.60
CA THR A 131 -3.59 -8.14 4.31
C THR A 131 -3.80 -9.64 4.53
N SER A 132 -4.89 -10.04 5.17
CA SER A 132 -5.23 -11.46 5.45
C SER A 132 -4.23 -12.22 6.34
N GLN A 133 -3.18 -11.58 6.85
CA GLN A 133 -2.18 -12.27 7.68
C GLN A 133 -2.63 -12.33 9.14
N ASP A 134 -2.91 -13.54 9.63
CA ASP A 134 -3.31 -13.81 11.02
C ASP A 134 -2.24 -13.34 12.02
N ALA A 135 -0.97 -13.33 11.63
CA ALA A 135 0.14 -12.82 12.45
C ALA A 135 -0.01 -11.33 12.84
N TYR A 136 -0.87 -10.59 12.14
CA TYR A 136 -1.21 -9.20 12.41
C TYR A 136 -2.70 -9.02 12.79
N ASP A 137 -3.37 -10.09 13.21
CA ASP A 137 -4.81 -10.14 13.52
C ASP A 137 -5.71 -9.72 12.33
N ASN A 138 -5.19 -9.80 11.10
CA ASN A 138 -5.93 -9.47 9.90
C ASN A 138 -6.58 -10.73 9.33
N LYS A 139 -7.91 -10.84 9.51
CA LYS A 139 -8.71 -11.87 8.84
C LYS A 139 -8.63 -11.74 7.33
N ASN A 140 -8.92 -12.82 6.60
CA ASN A 140 -9.02 -12.85 5.14
C ASN A 140 -9.77 -11.63 4.56
N GLY A 141 -9.07 -10.83 3.77
CA GLY A 141 -9.56 -9.61 3.12
C GLY A 141 -9.40 -8.33 3.95
N SER A 142 -8.93 -8.43 5.19
CA SER A 142 -8.77 -7.30 6.11
C SER A 142 -7.33 -6.79 6.09
N THR A 143 -7.16 -5.49 6.33
CA THR A 143 -5.87 -4.81 6.46
C THR A 143 -5.98 -3.83 7.60
N THR A 144 -4.95 -3.75 8.44
CA THR A 144 -4.91 -2.80 9.55
C THR A 144 -4.33 -1.48 9.06
N GLU A 145 -5.06 -0.38 9.30
CA GLU A 145 -4.60 0.97 8.99
C GLU A 145 -4.50 1.81 10.27
N TRP A 146 -3.28 2.21 10.60
CA TRP A 146 -3.03 3.06 11.76
C TRP A 146 -3.18 4.53 11.39
N PHE A 147 -3.79 5.31 12.27
CA PHE A 147 -3.93 6.76 12.15
C PHE A 147 -3.97 7.40 13.54
N LEU A 148 -3.69 8.71 13.59
CA LEU A 148 -3.91 9.51 14.79
C LEU A 148 -5.33 10.07 14.77
N SER A 149 -6.06 9.95 15.88
CA SER A 149 -7.45 10.41 16.00
C SER A 149 -7.62 11.93 16.04
N ASN A 150 -6.51 12.67 16.20
CA ASN A 150 -6.46 14.13 16.28
C ASN A 150 -6.24 14.81 14.92
N ASN A 151 -6.50 14.11 13.81
CA ASN A 151 -6.27 14.59 12.43
C ASN A 151 -4.81 15.01 12.14
N THR A 152 -3.84 14.60 12.95
CA THR A 152 -2.43 14.78 12.60
C THR A 152 -2.02 13.68 11.61
N PRO A 153 -1.30 14.00 10.52
CA PRO A 153 -0.74 12.99 9.63
C PRO A 153 0.17 12.00 10.39
N LEU A 154 -0.12 10.71 10.28
CA LEU A 154 0.78 9.65 10.70
C LEU A 154 1.67 9.26 9.52
N SER A 155 2.85 9.88 9.42
CA SER A 155 3.81 9.60 8.34
C SER A 155 4.52 8.25 8.49
N PHE A 156 5.09 7.72 7.40
CA PHE A 156 5.90 6.50 7.44
C PHE A 156 7.08 6.61 8.42
N GLY A 157 7.72 7.79 8.52
CA GLY A 157 8.79 8.04 9.48
C GLY A 157 8.27 8.06 10.93
N LYS A 158 7.08 8.63 11.15
CA LYS A 158 6.46 8.69 12.47
C LYS A 158 6.04 7.29 12.94
N ILE A 159 5.34 6.51 12.12
CA ILE A 159 4.91 5.16 12.52
C ILE A 159 6.11 4.24 12.76
N TYR A 160 7.19 4.37 11.99
CA TYR A 160 8.43 3.64 12.23
C TYR A 160 9.00 3.95 13.64
N SER A 161 8.99 5.22 14.05
CA SER A 161 9.45 5.63 15.39
C SER A 161 8.56 5.15 16.55
N LEU A 162 7.32 4.73 16.28
CA LEU A 162 6.41 4.18 17.29
C LEU A 162 6.70 2.71 17.61
N GLY A 163 7.42 2.01 16.72
CA GLY A 163 7.88 0.63 16.94
C GLY A 163 7.23 -0.40 16.01
N SER A 164 7.82 -1.60 15.99
CA SER A 164 7.50 -2.68 15.05
C SER A 164 6.05 -3.15 15.12
N GLN A 165 5.44 -3.13 16.30
CA GLN A 165 4.02 -3.42 16.47
C GLN A 165 3.12 -2.58 15.53
N TYR A 166 3.49 -1.32 15.28
CA TYR A 166 2.70 -0.43 14.43
C TYR A 166 3.10 -0.53 12.97
N TYR A 167 4.40 -0.43 12.65
CA TYR A 167 4.81 -0.40 11.25
C TYR A 167 4.71 -1.78 10.56
N ASP A 168 4.91 -2.89 11.26
CA ASP A 168 4.80 -4.24 10.67
C ASP A 168 3.35 -4.61 10.31
N SER A 169 2.37 -4.00 10.97
CA SER A 169 0.93 -4.27 10.78
C SER A 169 0.19 -3.20 9.98
N SER A 170 0.87 -2.11 9.59
CA SER A 170 0.23 -0.98 8.89
C SER A 170 0.17 -1.20 7.39
N GLY A 171 -1.03 -1.07 6.81
CA GLY A 171 -1.20 -1.01 5.37
C GLY A 171 -0.46 0.17 4.73
N MET A 172 -0.55 1.38 5.31
CA MET A 172 0.24 2.54 4.86
C MET A 172 1.76 2.29 4.85
N TYR A 173 2.32 1.72 5.93
CA TYR A 173 3.75 1.40 5.94
C TYR A 173 4.09 0.27 4.95
N GLY A 174 3.16 -0.67 4.74
CA GLY A 174 3.25 -1.66 3.69
C GLY A 174 3.33 -1.09 2.28
N ILE A 175 2.52 -0.08 1.96
CA ILE A 175 2.61 0.63 0.67
C ILE A 175 4.01 1.25 0.51
N TYR A 176 4.56 1.84 1.58
CA TYR A 176 5.94 2.35 1.57
C TYR A 176 6.96 1.26 1.24
N GLU A 177 6.92 0.12 1.94
CA GLU A 177 7.84 -1.00 1.68
C GLU A 177 7.67 -1.60 0.28
N TYR A 178 6.42 -1.68 -0.22
CA TYR A 178 6.14 -2.12 -1.57
C TYR A 178 6.81 -1.19 -2.60
N ILE A 179 6.64 0.13 -2.47
CA ILE A 179 7.24 1.11 -3.38
C ILE A 179 8.78 1.01 -3.34
N LEU A 180 9.38 0.84 -2.16
CA LEU A 180 10.82 0.59 -2.05
C LEU A 180 11.23 -0.70 -2.78
N SER A 181 10.45 -1.77 -2.67
CA SER A 181 10.71 -3.04 -3.38
C SER A 181 10.68 -2.90 -4.90
N ARG A 182 9.99 -1.87 -5.42
CA ARG A 182 9.94 -1.52 -6.84
C ARG A 182 11.10 -0.63 -7.30
N GLY A 183 12.01 -0.25 -6.40
CA GLY A 183 13.20 0.57 -6.70
C GLY A 183 12.99 2.08 -6.57
N TYR A 184 11.85 2.51 -6.01
CA TYR A 184 11.52 3.92 -5.82
C TYR A 184 11.91 4.43 -4.43
N GLN A 185 12.10 5.74 -4.34
CA GLN A 185 12.20 6.45 -3.07
C GLN A 185 10.86 7.15 -2.79
N VAL A 186 10.45 7.16 -1.54
CA VAL A 186 9.21 7.82 -1.09
C VAL A 186 9.60 9.09 -0.35
N ALA A 187 9.21 10.25 -0.88
CA ALA A 187 9.44 11.54 -0.23
C ALA A 187 8.47 11.73 0.95
N GLU A 188 7.18 11.51 0.71
CA GLU A 188 6.13 11.63 1.72
C GLU A 188 5.07 10.53 1.52
N LEU A 189 4.65 9.94 2.64
CA LEU A 189 3.51 9.03 2.71
C LEU A 189 2.98 9.08 4.13
N TYR A 190 1.66 9.19 4.28
CA TYR A 190 1.00 9.24 5.57
C TYR A 190 -0.42 8.70 5.49
N ASN A 191 -0.94 8.28 6.64
CA ASN A 191 -2.38 8.09 6.84
C ASN A 191 -2.90 9.17 7.79
N GLN A 192 -4.11 9.67 7.55
CA GLN A 192 -4.68 10.77 8.32
C GLN A 192 -6.17 10.55 8.52
N CYS A 193 -6.61 10.65 9.78
CA CYS A 193 -8.03 10.70 10.09
C CYS A 193 -8.59 12.06 9.68
N ILE A 194 -9.32 12.10 8.57
CA ILE A 194 -10.03 13.30 8.14
C ILE A 194 -11.35 13.41 8.92
N TYR A 195 -11.58 14.56 9.55
CA TYR A 195 -12.93 14.89 10.00
C TYR A 195 -13.77 15.18 8.76
N GLY A 196 -14.96 14.59 8.69
CA GLY A 196 -15.90 14.83 7.59
C GLY A 196 -16.36 16.29 7.53
N TYR A 197 -17.26 16.57 6.57
CA TYR A 197 -17.78 17.92 6.35
C TYR A 197 -18.35 18.52 7.65
N LYS A 198 -17.89 19.73 8.01
CA LYS A 198 -18.20 20.45 9.27
C LYS A 198 -17.64 19.86 10.57
N GLY A 199 -16.59 19.04 10.51
CA GLY A 199 -15.92 18.54 11.71
C GLY A 199 -16.66 17.39 12.40
N ILE A 200 -17.63 16.78 11.71
CA ILE A 200 -18.27 15.53 12.12
C ILE A 200 -17.47 14.41 11.49
N SER A 201 -17.00 13.41 12.27
CA SER A 201 -16.30 12.27 11.67
C SER A 201 -17.18 11.58 10.63
N ALA A 202 -16.59 11.18 9.51
CA ALA A 202 -17.26 10.35 8.52
C ALA A 202 -17.65 8.99 9.12
#